data_AF-A0A9W9PT31-F1
#
_entry.id   AF-A0A9W9PT31-F1
#
_cell.length_a   1.000
_cell.length_b   1.000
_cell.length_c   1.000
_cell.angle_alpha   90.00
_cell.angle_beta   90.00
_cell.angle_gamma   90.00
#
_symmetry.space_group_name_H-M   'P 1'
#
loop_
_entity.id
_entity.type
_entity.pdbx_description
1 polymer ?
#
loop_
_entity_poly.entity_id
_entity_poly.type
_entity_poly.pdbx_seq_one_letter_code
_entity_poly.pdbx_strand_id
1 'polypeptide(L)'
;MEMKFVFINVKEPKDALQLAKETEVRSHVTRYQWKRFAHRDKRNQKKALVASRDVNGIEGQNDPGSRSSTLEPIPISPQIGGLRVDPFRSYPISAQPWIPLLVDHYLLHMAVDIPELDLPGNHGLLRTSWFPLVMTDPALFSVIMLLAASHYASLQDHPNSMRLDLLGLRYEAVSSINRGFETPLSETINDALIGAIAKMASYEAMFGSLDNYNVHMHGLARVISLRGGLASLGLNGLLKRIVIWIDHNAAFLHGSAMYFAESSFMPGEGLPDPNPGHFLGSS
;
A
#
# COMPACT_ATOMS: atom_id res chain seq x y z
N MET A 1 19.66 24.92 16.17
CA MET A 1 19.79 25.37 14.76
C MET A 1 18.57 26.22 14.45
N GLU A 2 18.77 27.49 14.15
CA GLU A 2 17.69 28.45 13.83
C GLU A 2 17.01 28.06 12.51
N MET A 3 15.67 28.04 12.51
CA MET A 3 14.88 27.97 11.28
C MET A 3 15.03 29.29 10.51
N LYS A 4 15.68 29.25 9.35
CA LYS A 4 15.69 30.37 8.40
C LYS A 4 14.32 30.44 7.71
N PHE A 5 13.50 31.38 8.14
CA PHE A 5 12.32 31.80 7.37
C PHE A 5 12.77 32.68 6.21
N VAL A 6 12.50 32.26 4.98
CA VAL A 6 12.67 33.09 3.79
C VAL A 6 11.36 33.82 3.53
N PHE A 7 11.31 35.11 3.81
CA PHE A 7 10.20 35.96 3.40
C PHE A 7 10.26 36.17 1.89
N ILE A 8 9.22 35.72 1.18
CA ILE A 8 9.07 35.95 -0.26
C ILE A 8 8.52 37.37 -0.44
N ASN A 9 9.35 38.26 -0.96
CA ASN A 9 8.95 39.63 -1.28
C ASN A 9 8.21 39.64 -2.63
N VAL A 10 6.89 39.48 -2.58
CA VAL A 10 6.01 39.63 -3.74
C VAL A 10 5.77 41.13 -3.96
N LYS A 11 6.46 41.72 -4.94
CA LYS A 11 6.30 43.14 -5.27
C LYS A 11 5.07 43.42 -6.14
N GLU A 12 4.63 42.45 -6.93
CA GLU A 12 3.45 42.58 -7.76
C GLU A 12 2.49 41.38 -7.59
N PRO A 13 1.17 41.59 -7.50
CA PRO A 13 0.19 40.53 -7.27
C PRO A 13 0.15 39.45 -8.37
N LYS A 14 0.70 39.73 -9.56
CA LYS A 14 0.83 38.75 -10.65
C LYS A 14 1.91 37.70 -10.38
N ASP A 15 2.94 38.02 -9.61
CA ASP A 15 4.04 37.11 -9.30
C ASP A 15 3.57 35.97 -8.38
N ALA A 16 2.68 36.26 -7.43
CA ALA A 16 2.07 35.25 -6.58
C ALA A 16 1.19 34.26 -7.38
N LEU A 17 0.46 34.76 -8.39
CA LEU A 17 -0.35 33.93 -9.29
C LEU A 17 0.52 33.09 -10.22
N GLN A 18 1.67 33.61 -10.65
CA GLN A 18 2.62 32.88 -11.48
C GLN A 18 3.34 31.79 -10.69
N LEU A 19 3.77 32.08 -9.45
CA LEU A 19 4.31 31.10 -8.52
C LEU A 19 3.29 30.00 -8.21
N ALA A 20 2.04 30.34 -7.88
CA ALA A 20 0.99 29.36 -7.63
C ALA A 20 0.74 28.46 -8.87
N LYS A 21 0.74 29.05 -10.07
CA LYS A 21 0.66 28.29 -11.33
C LYS A 21 1.88 27.41 -11.56
N GLU A 22 3.09 27.83 -11.24
CA GLU A 22 4.30 27.01 -11.38
C GLU A 22 4.30 25.82 -10.41
N THR A 23 3.84 26.01 -9.16
CA THR A 23 3.66 24.92 -8.20
C THR A 23 2.56 23.96 -8.67
N GLU A 24 1.45 24.49 -9.20
CA GLU A 24 0.36 23.69 -9.76
C GLU A 24 0.81 22.90 -11.00
N VAL A 25 1.59 23.52 -11.90
CA VAL A 25 2.16 22.87 -13.09
C VAL A 25 3.17 21.78 -12.70
N ARG A 26 4.04 22.02 -11.71
CA ARG A 26 4.94 20.99 -11.18
C ARG A 26 4.17 19.83 -10.56
N SER A 27 3.10 20.11 -9.79
CA SER A 27 2.23 19.08 -9.25
C SER A 27 1.51 18.28 -10.35
N HIS A 28 1.13 18.94 -11.45
CA HIS A 28 0.48 18.33 -12.59
C HIS A 28 1.45 17.48 -13.43
N VAL A 29 2.71 17.87 -13.58
CA VAL A 29 3.72 17.10 -14.33
C VAL A 29 4.13 15.83 -13.57
N THR A 30 4.25 15.88 -12.24
CA THR A 30 4.58 14.70 -11.42
C THR A 30 3.42 13.69 -11.36
N ARG A 31 2.17 14.17 -11.42
CA ARG A 31 0.94 13.34 -11.36
C ARG A 31 0.79 12.28 -12.44
N TYR A 32 1.57 12.32 -13.53
CA TYR A 32 1.41 11.38 -14.66
C TYR A 32 2.66 10.58 -15.01
N GLN A 33 3.80 10.80 -14.34
CA GLN A 33 5.03 10.07 -14.66
C GLN A 33 4.88 8.57 -14.39
N TRP A 34 4.16 8.18 -13.34
CA TRP A 34 3.88 6.78 -13.01
C TRP A 34 2.95 6.09 -14.03
N LYS A 35 2.02 6.81 -14.67
CA LYS A 35 1.13 6.23 -15.70
C LYS A 35 1.88 5.71 -16.93
N ARG A 36 3.06 6.27 -17.23
CA ARG A 36 3.90 5.77 -18.33
C ARG A 36 4.41 4.35 -18.08
N PHE A 37 4.68 3.99 -16.83
CA PHE A 37 5.10 2.63 -16.47
C PHE A 37 3.93 1.64 -16.53
N ALA A 38 2.73 2.04 -16.07
CA ALA A 38 1.51 1.23 -16.19
C ALA A 38 1.12 0.89 -17.64
N HIS A 39 1.32 1.82 -18.59
CA HIS A 39 1.03 1.56 -20.02
C HIS A 39 2.00 0.56 -20.67
N ARG A 40 3.24 0.45 -20.17
CA ARG A 40 4.25 -0.49 -20.70
C ARG A 40 3.87 -1.94 -20.38
N ASP A 41 3.27 -2.17 -19.21
CA ASP A 41 2.93 -3.50 -18.72
C ASP A 41 1.66 -4.10 -19.37
N LYS A 42 0.69 -3.25 -19.75
CA LYS A 42 -0.52 -3.64 -20.52
C LYS A 42 -0.20 -4.40 -21.81
N ARG A 43 0.96 -4.14 -22.43
CA ARG A 43 1.40 -4.80 -23.67
C ARG A 43 1.85 -6.24 -23.43
N ASN A 44 2.31 -6.56 -22.21
CA ASN A 44 2.82 -7.88 -21.85
C ASN A 44 1.69 -8.81 -21.37
N GLN A 45 0.70 -8.31 -20.61
CA GLN A 45 -0.42 -9.13 -20.12
C GLN A 45 -1.41 -9.58 -21.22
N LYS A 46 -1.63 -8.78 -22.29
CA LYS A 46 -2.52 -9.19 -23.40
C LYS A 46 -2.09 -10.46 -24.14
N LYS A 47 -0.87 -10.97 -23.92
CA LYS A 47 -0.41 -12.24 -24.48
C LYS A 47 -0.78 -13.47 -23.65
N ALA A 48 -1.24 -13.33 -22.41
CA ALA A 48 -1.39 -14.45 -21.47
C ALA A 48 -2.84 -14.93 -21.22
N LEU A 49 -3.86 -14.22 -21.73
CA LEU A 49 -5.28 -14.49 -21.44
C LEU A 49 -6.00 -15.12 -22.64
N VAL A 50 -5.64 -16.35 -23.01
CA VAL A 50 -6.50 -17.23 -23.83
C VAL A 50 -6.37 -18.65 -23.30
N ALA A 51 -7.14 -18.99 -22.26
CA ALA A 51 -7.70 -20.32 -22.00
C ALA A 51 -8.31 -20.38 -20.60
N SER A 52 -9.64 -20.42 -20.51
CA SER A 52 -10.33 -21.51 -19.82
C SER A 52 -11.83 -21.49 -20.10
N ARG A 53 -12.37 -22.67 -20.37
CA ARG A 53 -13.75 -22.96 -20.77
C ARG A 53 -14.59 -23.38 -19.56
N ASP A 54 -15.87 -23.02 -19.61
CA ASP A 54 -16.95 -23.42 -18.70
C ASP A 54 -17.25 -24.92 -18.71
N VAL A 55 -17.69 -25.46 -17.57
CA VAL A 55 -18.55 -26.66 -17.49
C VAL A 55 -19.60 -26.49 -16.38
N ASN A 56 -20.87 -26.72 -16.77
CA ASN A 56 -22.08 -26.72 -15.94
C ASN A 56 -22.34 -28.05 -15.23
N GLY A 57 -23.05 -27.97 -14.09
CA GLY A 57 -24.20 -28.85 -13.76
C GLY A 57 -24.01 -29.93 -12.68
N ILE A 58 -24.89 -29.95 -11.67
CA ILE A 58 -25.94 -30.98 -11.44
C ILE A 58 -26.68 -30.71 -10.11
N GLU A 59 -28.02 -30.83 -10.16
CA GLU A 59 -29.01 -30.69 -9.09
C GLU A 59 -29.09 -31.91 -8.15
N GLY A 60 -29.58 -31.71 -6.91
CA GLY A 60 -29.93 -32.78 -5.97
C GLY A 60 -30.92 -32.32 -4.89
N GLN A 61 -32.02 -33.06 -4.74
CA GLN A 61 -33.28 -32.75 -4.05
C GLN A 61 -33.22 -32.71 -2.50
N ASN A 62 -34.21 -32.02 -1.92
CA ASN A 62 -34.51 -31.90 -0.49
C ASN A 62 -35.46 -33.00 0.02
N ASP A 63 -35.36 -33.38 1.29
CA ASP A 63 -36.50 -33.84 2.11
C ASP A 63 -36.29 -33.54 3.61
N PRO A 64 -37.33 -33.21 4.42
CA PRO A 64 -37.18 -32.56 5.72
C PRO A 64 -37.45 -33.49 6.91
N GLY A 65 -36.81 -33.20 8.05
CA GLY A 65 -37.34 -33.57 9.36
C GLY A 65 -36.31 -34.06 10.37
N SER A 66 -35.88 -33.17 11.27
CA SER A 66 -35.72 -33.46 12.70
C SER A 66 -35.25 -32.18 13.41
N ARG A 67 -36.07 -31.65 14.33
CA ARG A 67 -35.71 -30.52 15.19
C ARG A 67 -34.86 -31.05 16.34
N SER A 68 -33.56 -30.81 16.29
CA SER A 68 -32.67 -30.87 17.44
C SER A 68 -31.91 -29.55 17.51
N SER A 69 -31.84 -28.95 18.68
CA SER A 69 -31.15 -27.69 18.95
C SER A 69 -29.63 -27.91 18.87
N THR A 70 -29.11 -27.95 17.65
CA THR A 70 -27.67 -27.96 17.35
C THR A 70 -27.22 -26.53 17.13
N LEU A 71 -26.11 -26.13 17.77
CA LEU A 71 -25.37 -24.92 17.44
C LEU A 71 -25.24 -24.85 15.91
N GLU A 72 -25.88 -23.86 15.28
CA GLU A 72 -25.91 -23.75 13.82
C GLU A 72 -24.47 -23.78 13.30
N PRO A 73 -24.08 -24.79 12.50
CA PRO A 73 -22.79 -24.78 11.86
C PRO A 73 -22.72 -23.53 10.99
N ILE A 74 -21.70 -22.71 11.18
CA ILE A 74 -21.47 -21.54 10.32
C ILE A 74 -21.51 -22.04 8.88
N PRO A 75 -22.44 -21.57 8.03
CA PRO A 75 -22.59 -22.10 6.69
C PRO A 75 -21.31 -21.77 5.92
N ILE A 76 -20.49 -22.79 5.66
CA ILE A 76 -19.35 -22.70 4.76
C ILE A 76 -19.97 -22.59 3.36
N SER A 77 -20.04 -21.37 2.82
CA SER A 77 -20.54 -21.16 1.47
C SER A 77 -19.75 -22.04 0.49
N PRO A 78 -20.42 -22.82 -0.39
CA PRO A 78 -19.74 -23.69 -1.34
C PRO A 78 -18.77 -22.86 -2.17
N GLN A 79 -17.48 -23.21 -2.08
CA GLN A 79 -16.38 -22.46 -2.67
C GLN A 79 -16.30 -22.72 -4.18
N ILE A 80 -17.18 -22.08 -4.94
CA ILE A 80 -17.06 -22.02 -6.40
C ILE A 80 -16.03 -20.93 -6.71
N GLY A 81 -14.74 -21.30 -6.78
CA GLY A 81 -13.67 -20.35 -7.08
C GLY A 81 -12.25 -20.71 -6.62
N GLY A 82 -11.96 -21.98 -6.29
CA GLY A 82 -10.58 -22.44 -6.07
C GLY A 82 -9.88 -21.87 -4.84
N LEU A 83 -10.52 -21.91 -3.66
CA LEU A 83 -9.94 -21.50 -2.36
C LEU A 83 -9.58 -20.01 -2.22
N ARG A 84 -9.98 -19.14 -3.16
CA ARG A 84 -9.71 -17.68 -3.11
C ARG A 84 -10.59 -16.88 -2.13
N VAL A 85 -11.42 -17.57 -1.35
CA VAL A 85 -12.28 -16.96 -0.33
C VAL A 85 -11.78 -17.43 1.02
N ASP A 86 -11.49 -16.50 1.92
CA ASP A 86 -11.08 -16.80 3.30
C ASP A 86 -12.26 -17.44 4.07
N PRO A 87 -12.21 -18.77 4.34
CA PRO A 87 -13.32 -19.46 4.98
C PRO A 87 -13.41 -19.16 6.48
N PHE A 88 -12.36 -18.60 7.07
CA PHE A 88 -12.27 -18.32 8.51
C PHE A 88 -12.62 -16.87 8.85
N ARG A 89 -12.83 -16.01 7.85
CA ARG A 89 -13.09 -14.57 8.04
C ARG A 89 -12.03 -13.93 8.94
N SER A 90 -10.77 -14.29 8.69
CA SER A 90 -9.58 -13.91 9.43
C SER A 90 -9.06 -12.50 9.13
N TYR A 91 -9.66 -11.79 8.17
CA TYR A 91 -9.22 -10.42 7.84
C TYR A 91 -9.32 -9.46 9.04
N PRO A 92 -8.34 -8.56 9.24
CA PRO A 92 -8.32 -7.61 10.37
C PRO A 92 -9.42 -6.55 10.38
N ILE A 93 -10.30 -6.54 9.39
CA ILE A 93 -11.40 -5.59 9.25
C ILE A 93 -12.70 -6.34 8.99
N SER A 94 -13.84 -5.67 9.25
CA SER A 94 -15.17 -6.21 8.96
C SER A 94 -15.27 -6.71 7.51
N ALA A 95 -15.84 -7.89 7.32
CA ALA A 95 -15.93 -8.52 6.01
C ALA A 95 -16.60 -7.60 4.98
N GLN A 96 -15.90 -7.38 3.86
CA GLN A 96 -16.41 -6.64 2.70
C GLN A 96 -16.28 -7.47 1.43
N PRO A 97 -17.22 -7.35 0.47
CA PRO A 97 -17.21 -8.14 -0.77
C PRO A 97 -15.95 -7.96 -1.63
N TRP A 98 -15.29 -6.81 -1.53
CA TRP A 98 -14.11 -6.48 -2.31
C TRP A 98 -12.80 -7.02 -1.71
N ILE A 99 -12.77 -7.43 -0.43
CA ILE A 99 -11.52 -7.83 0.23
C ILE A 99 -10.83 -9.01 -0.47
N PRO A 100 -11.49 -10.14 -0.77
CA PRO A 100 -10.82 -11.28 -1.40
C PRO A 100 -10.17 -10.92 -2.74
N LEU A 101 -10.85 -10.09 -3.54
CA LEU A 101 -10.33 -9.58 -4.81
C LEU A 101 -9.04 -8.76 -4.61
N LEU A 102 -9.05 -7.83 -3.65
CA LEU A 102 -7.91 -6.94 -3.42
C LEU A 102 -6.72 -7.65 -2.76
N VAL A 103 -6.99 -8.63 -1.89
CA VAL A 103 -5.95 -9.48 -1.29
C VAL A 103 -5.27 -10.33 -2.37
N ASP A 104 -6.05 -11.01 -3.21
CA ASP A 104 -5.53 -11.78 -4.34
C ASP A 104 -4.72 -10.89 -5.29
N HIS A 105 -5.26 -9.70 -5.63
CA HIS A 105 -4.57 -8.71 -6.45
C HIS A 105 -3.24 -8.27 -5.84
N TYR A 106 -3.22 -7.96 -4.54
CA TYR A 106 -2.00 -7.57 -3.83
C TYR A 106 -0.94 -8.67 -3.88
N LEU A 107 -1.30 -9.89 -3.52
CA LEU A 107 -0.36 -11.01 -3.42
C LEU A 107 0.21 -11.43 -4.79
N LEU A 108 -0.63 -11.42 -5.83
CA LEU A 108 -0.24 -11.85 -7.17
C LEU A 108 0.50 -10.76 -7.95
N HIS A 109 0.09 -9.50 -7.81
CA HIS A 109 0.56 -8.42 -8.69
C HIS A 109 1.43 -7.35 -8.01
N MET A 110 1.41 -7.24 -6.67
CA MET A 110 2.14 -6.16 -5.98
C MET A 110 3.21 -6.68 -5.02
N ALA A 111 2.99 -7.80 -4.35
CA ALA A 111 3.93 -8.39 -3.41
C ALA A 111 5.08 -9.14 -4.11
N VAL A 112 5.63 -8.58 -5.18
CA VAL A 112 6.71 -9.18 -6.00
C VAL A 112 8.05 -9.19 -5.28
N ASP A 113 9.00 -9.98 -5.80
CA ASP A 113 10.36 -10.00 -5.29
C ASP A 113 11.05 -8.68 -5.64
N ILE A 114 11.65 -8.04 -4.64
CA ILE A 114 12.34 -6.75 -4.77
C ILE A 114 13.74 -6.94 -4.18
N PRO A 115 14.80 -6.98 -5.01
CA PRO A 115 16.16 -7.28 -4.54
C PRO A 115 16.62 -6.45 -3.33
N GLU A 116 16.24 -5.17 -3.29
CA GLU A 116 16.57 -4.24 -2.21
C GLU A 116 15.88 -4.60 -0.88
N LEU A 117 14.71 -5.25 -0.94
CA LEU A 117 13.96 -5.67 0.25
C LEU A 117 14.30 -7.10 0.66
N ASP A 118 14.44 -7.99 -0.32
CA ASP A 118 14.72 -9.41 -0.10
C ASP A 118 16.16 -9.65 0.35
N LEU A 119 17.12 -8.83 -0.11
CA LEU A 119 18.57 -9.07 0.04
C LEU A 119 19.05 -10.36 -0.65
N PRO A 120 20.35 -10.49 -0.96
CA PRO A 120 20.89 -11.70 -1.59
C PRO A 120 20.55 -12.98 -0.80
N GLY A 121 19.99 -13.96 -1.50
CA GLY A 121 19.68 -15.28 -0.95
C GLY A 121 18.29 -15.43 -0.33
N ASN A 122 17.46 -14.39 -0.29
CA ASN A 122 16.04 -14.50 0.08
C ASN A 122 15.14 -14.14 -1.10
N HIS A 123 13.87 -14.55 -1.00
CA HIS A 123 12.84 -14.31 -2.00
C HIS A 123 11.47 -14.20 -1.32
N GLY A 124 10.56 -13.44 -1.93
CA GLY A 124 9.16 -13.38 -1.53
C GLY A 124 8.92 -12.86 -0.12
N LEU A 125 9.81 -12.05 0.47
CA LEU A 125 9.63 -11.56 1.85
C LEU A 125 8.36 -10.71 2.00
N LEU A 126 7.92 -10.06 0.92
CA LEU A 126 6.63 -9.36 0.91
C LEU A 126 5.43 -10.29 1.15
N ARG A 127 5.51 -11.55 0.70
CA ARG A 127 4.46 -12.56 0.88
C ARG A 127 4.64 -13.35 2.17
N THR A 128 5.88 -13.69 2.53
CA THR A 128 6.18 -14.64 3.61
C THR A 128 6.42 -13.99 4.97
N SER A 129 6.75 -12.70 5.03
CA SER A 129 7.03 -11.98 6.28
C SER A 129 6.19 -10.71 6.43
N TRP A 130 6.14 -9.87 5.40
CA TRP A 130 5.38 -8.63 5.44
C TRP A 130 3.86 -8.85 5.46
N PHE A 131 3.31 -9.64 4.54
CA PHE A 131 1.85 -9.86 4.51
C PHE A 131 1.29 -10.52 5.80
N PRO A 132 2.00 -11.45 6.46
CA PRO A 132 1.61 -11.88 7.81
C PRO A 132 1.48 -10.72 8.81
N LEU A 133 2.39 -9.73 8.80
CA LEU A 133 2.26 -8.53 9.63
C LEU A 133 1.03 -7.69 9.22
N VAL A 134 0.77 -7.57 7.92
CA VAL A 134 -0.44 -6.89 7.39
C VAL A 134 -1.72 -7.51 7.95
N MET A 135 -1.74 -8.82 8.16
CA MET A 135 -2.88 -9.56 8.73
C MET A 135 -3.00 -9.45 10.26
N THR A 136 -2.14 -8.70 10.95
CA THR A 136 -2.22 -8.50 12.41
C THR A 136 -2.87 -7.20 12.85
N ASP A 137 -3.02 -6.23 11.93
CA ASP A 137 -3.39 -4.86 12.29
C ASP A 137 -4.39 -4.26 11.29
N PRO A 138 -5.52 -3.68 11.76
CA PRO A 138 -6.54 -3.12 10.90
C PRO A 138 -6.06 -1.90 10.09
N ALA A 139 -5.16 -1.07 10.64
CA ALA A 139 -4.67 0.11 9.95
C ALA A 139 -3.74 -0.29 8.81
N LEU A 140 -2.78 -1.19 9.08
CA LEU A 140 -1.90 -1.70 8.05
C LEU A 140 -2.69 -2.44 6.95
N PHE A 141 -3.64 -3.29 7.33
CA PHE A 141 -4.49 -3.98 6.38
C PHE A 141 -5.26 -3.00 5.49
N SER A 142 -5.90 -1.99 6.08
CA SER A 142 -6.68 -0.98 5.34
C SER A 142 -5.83 -0.20 4.32
N VAL A 143 -4.60 0.18 4.71
CA VAL A 143 -3.66 0.87 3.80
C VAL A 143 -3.25 -0.03 2.63
N ILE A 144 -2.99 -1.32 2.88
CA ILE A 144 -2.65 -2.28 1.82
C ILE A 144 -3.84 -2.51 0.87
N MET A 145 -5.06 -2.59 1.41
CA MET A 145 -6.27 -2.67 0.58
C MET A 145 -6.47 -1.42 -0.27
N LEU A 146 -6.22 -0.23 0.26
CA LEU A 146 -6.24 1.01 -0.50
C LEU A 146 -5.22 1.01 -1.65
N LEU A 147 -3.97 0.60 -1.38
CA LEU A 147 -2.93 0.48 -2.40
C LEU A 147 -3.33 -0.52 -3.49
N ALA A 148 -3.84 -1.69 -3.10
CA ALA A 148 -4.31 -2.71 -4.02
C ALA A 148 -5.50 -2.21 -4.87
N ALA A 149 -6.47 -1.52 -4.25
CA ALA A 149 -7.62 -0.93 -4.93
C ALA A 149 -7.20 0.11 -5.97
N SER A 150 -6.31 1.03 -5.60
CA SER A 150 -5.83 2.07 -6.50
C SER A 150 -4.98 1.50 -7.64
N HIS A 151 -4.13 0.51 -7.34
CA HIS A 151 -3.39 -0.19 -8.38
C HIS A 151 -4.33 -0.92 -9.34
N TYR A 152 -5.27 -1.71 -8.82
CA TYR A 152 -6.29 -2.42 -9.61
C TYR A 152 -7.07 -1.46 -10.50
N ALA A 153 -7.58 -0.36 -9.94
CA ALA A 153 -8.33 0.66 -10.67
C ALA A 153 -7.49 1.33 -11.78
N SER A 154 -6.17 1.50 -11.56
CA SER A 154 -5.29 2.10 -12.57
C SER A 154 -5.06 1.22 -13.81
N LEU A 155 -5.25 -0.10 -13.68
CA LEU A 155 -5.09 -1.05 -14.77
C LEU A 155 -6.36 -1.20 -15.62
N GLN A 156 -7.54 -0.91 -15.05
CA GLN A 156 -8.82 -1.06 -15.73
C GLN A 156 -9.02 0.03 -16.80
N ASP A 157 -9.23 -0.40 -18.05
CA ASP A 157 -9.56 0.49 -19.18
C ASP A 157 -11.08 0.65 -19.39
N HIS A 158 -11.91 -0.05 -18.61
CA HIS A 158 -13.35 -0.16 -18.86
C HIS A 158 -14.21 0.19 -17.63
N PRO A 159 -15.25 1.04 -17.77
CA PRO A 159 -16.13 1.44 -16.67
C PRO A 159 -17.01 0.33 -16.09
N ASN A 160 -17.04 -0.87 -16.68
CA ASN A 160 -17.88 -2.00 -16.24
C ASN A 160 -17.23 -2.89 -15.15
N SER A 161 -15.99 -2.62 -14.74
CA SER A 161 -15.38 -3.31 -13.60
C SER A 161 -15.98 -2.85 -12.27
N MET A 162 -15.89 -3.67 -11.22
CA MET A 162 -16.27 -3.33 -9.85
C MET A 162 -15.85 -1.89 -9.49
N ARG A 163 -16.82 -1.02 -9.18
CA ARG A 163 -16.55 0.37 -8.82
C ARG A 163 -16.12 0.42 -7.36
N LEU A 164 -14.81 0.55 -7.13
CA LEU A 164 -14.23 0.69 -5.81
C LEU A 164 -14.37 2.15 -5.34
N ASP A 165 -14.86 2.35 -4.12
CA ASP A 165 -14.88 3.66 -3.46
C ASP A 165 -13.48 3.96 -2.88
N LEU A 166 -12.57 4.43 -3.74
CA LEU A 166 -11.20 4.77 -3.35
C LEU A 166 -11.15 5.89 -2.30
N LEU A 167 -12.12 6.81 -2.32
CA LEU A 167 -12.17 7.89 -1.32
C LEU A 167 -12.56 7.34 0.05
N GLY A 168 -13.57 6.47 0.10
CA GLY A 168 -13.96 5.74 1.30
C GLY A 168 -12.83 4.87 1.86
N LEU A 169 -12.14 4.12 1.01
CA LEU A 169 -10.98 3.32 1.41
C LEU A 169 -9.84 4.18 1.97
N ARG A 170 -9.58 5.34 1.37
CA ARG A 170 -8.58 6.29 1.86
C ARG A 170 -8.97 6.86 3.22
N TYR A 171 -10.24 7.25 3.37
CA TYR A 171 -10.76 7.73 4.65
C TYR A 171 -10.62 6.67 5.74
N GLU A 172 -10.99 5.41 5.46
CA GLU A 172 -10.88 4.32 6.43
C GLU A 172 -9.42 4.05 6.82
N ALA A 173 -8.50 4.02 5.85
CA ALA A 173 -7.08 3.82 6.11
C ALA A 173 -6.50 4.90 7.04
N VAL A 174 -6.78 6.19 6.76
CA VAL A 174 -6.33 7.31 7.61
C VAL A 174 -6.99 7.25 8.98
N SER A 175 -8.30 6.97 9.03
CA SER A 175 -9.04 6.88 10.29
C SER A 175 -8.51 5.74 11.16
N SER A 176 -8.16 4.59 10.55
CA SER A 176 -7.58 3.46 11.26
C SER A 176 -6.18 3.74 11.79
N ILE A 177 -5.34 4.48 11.04
CA ILE A 177 -4.05 4.95 11.55
C ILE A 177 -4.26 5.87 12.77
N ASN A 178 -5.20 6.81 12.69
CA ASN A 178 -5.48 7.73 13.79
C ASN A 178 -5.97 6.99 15.05
N ARG A 179 -6.84 5.98 14.90
CA ARG A 179 -7.25 5.11 16.01
C ARG A 179 -6.08 4.36 16.64
N GLY A 180 -5.09 3.99 15.84
CA GLY A 180 -3.82 3.42 16.30
C GLY A 180 -3.00 4.33 17.22
N PHE A 181 -3.38 5.60 17.39
CA PHE A 181 -2.76 6.54 18.33
C PHE A 181 -3.63 6.88 19.54
N GLU A 182 -4.85 6.34 19.64
CA GLU A 182 -5.79 6.65 20.74
C GLU A 182 -5.37 6.00 22.08
N THR A 183 -4.51 4.97 22.04
CA THR A 183 -3.92 4.33 23.22
C THR A 183 -2.56 4.96 23.57
N PRO A 184 -2.13 4.95 24.85
CA PRO A 184 -0.89 5.61 25.29
C PRO A 184 0.34 5.20 24.47
N LEU A 185 1.03 6.18 23.88
CA LEU A 185 2.12 6.02 22.90
C LEU A 185 3.23 5.02 23.27
N SER A 186 3.49 4.77 24.55
CA SER A 186 4.52 3.81 24.99
C SER A 186 4.14 2.34 24.75
N GLU A 187 2.85 2.04 24.59
CA GLU A 187 2.33 0.68 24.37
C GLU A 187 1.86 0.43 22.93
N THR A 188 1.67 1.50 22.15
CA THR A 188 0.99 1.44 20.84
C THR A 188 1.90 1.46 19.61
N ILE A 189 3.17 1.86 19.75
CA ILE A 189 4.10 1.95 18.60
C ILE A 189 4.63 0.55 18.28
N ASN A 190 3.85 -0.22 17.52
CA ASN A 190 4.24 -1.52 16.99
C ASN A 190 4.71 -1.42 15.52
N ASP A 191 5.26 -2.52 15.00
CA ASP A 191 5.79 -2.58 13.63
C ASP A 191 4.68 -2.42 12.57
N ALA A 192 3.46 -2.85 12.87
CA ALA A 192 2.34 -2.77 11.96
C ALA A 192 1.89 -1.31 11.76
N LEU A 193 1.78 -0.52 12.83
CA LEU A 193 1.45 0.91 12.77
C LEU A 193 2.53 1.69 12.01
N ILE A 194 3.81 1.42 12.26
CA ILE A 194 4.93 2.02 11.50
C ILE A 194 4.80 1.65 10.01
N GLY A 195 4.54 0.37 9.73
CA GLY A 195 4.28 -0.12 8.37
C GLY A 195 3.10 0.59 7.71
N ALA A 196 2.01 0.84 8.45
CA ALA A 196 0.81 1.48 7.95
C ALA A 196 1.09 2.91 7.53
N ILE A 197 1.78 3.68 8.38
CA ILE A 197 2.18 5.06 8.08
C ILE A 197 3.13 5.11 6.88
N ALA A 198 4.11 4.20 6.83
CA ALA A 198 5.06 4.13 5.72
C ALA A 198 4.36 3.84 4.39
N LYS A 199 3.46 2.85 4.36
CA LYS A 199 2.69 2.53 3.15
C LYS A 199 1.65 3.60 2.80
N MET A 200 1.12 4.33 3.78
CA MET A 200 0.26 5.48 3.53
C MET A 200 1.04 6.63 2.87
N ALA A 201 2.29 6.87 3.31
CA ALA A 201 3.19 7.79 2.61
C ALA A 201 3.42 7.33 1.16
N SER A 202 3.75 6.05 0.95
CA SER A 202 3.88 5.47 -0.39
C SER A 202 2.64 5.70 -1.26
N TYR A 203 1.44 5.53 -0.70
CA TYR A 203 0.19 5.82 -1.40
C TYR A 203 0.11 7.29 -1.84
N GLU A 204 0.38 8.24 -0.93
CA GLU A 204 0.34 9.67 -1.25
C GLU A 204 1.40 10.07 -2.28
N ALA A 205 2.59 9.45 -2.23
CA ALA A 205 3.63 9.69 -3.22
C ALA A 205 3.19 9.31 -4.64
N MET A 206 2.39 8.25 -4.79
CA MET A 206 1.96 7.72 -6.10
C MET A 206 0.65 8.35 -6.60
N PHE A 207 -0.35 8.43 -5.72
CA PHE A 207 -1.73 8.75 -6.08
C PHE A 207 -2.21 10.09 -5.49
N GLY A 208 -1.45 10.66 -4.54
CA GLY A 208 -1.83 11.84 -3.77
C GLY A 208 -1.02 13.09 -4.13
N SER A 209 -0.53 13.77 -3.10
CA SER A 209 0.32 14.97 -3.21
C SER A 209 1.59 14.83 -2.38
N LEU A 210 2.63 15.56 -2.79
CA LEU A 210 3.88 15.67 -2.03
C LEU A 210 3.64 16.21 -0.61
N ASP A 211 2.69 17.14 -0.44
CA ASP A 211 2.36 17.67 0.89
C ASP A 211 1.82 16.60 1.83
N ASN A 212 0.90 15.74 1.36
CA ASN A 212 0.36 14.65 2.18
C ASN A 212 1.43 13.58 2.43
N TYR A 213 2.26 13.27 1.43
CA TYR A 213 3.43 12.41 1.61
C TYR A 213 4.32 12.94 2.75
N ASN A 214 4.64 14.24 2.72
CA ASN A 214 5.44 14.87 3.74
C ASN A 214 4.78 14.78 5.13
N VAL A 215 3.46 14.98 5.24
CA VAL A 215 2.74 14.82 6.52
C VAL A 215 2.96 13.42 7.09
N HIS A 216 2.79 12.37 6.28
CA HIS A 216 3.00 10.99 6.74
C HIS A 216 4.48 10.71 7.05
N MET A 217 5.43 11.22 6.26
CA MET A 217 6.86 11.01 6.50
C MET A 217 7.38 11.71 7.76
N HIS A 218 6.89 12.92 8.07
CA HIS A 218 7.21 13.57 9.35
C HIS A 218 6.67 12.77 10.53
N GLY A 219 5.44 12.29 10.44
CA GLY A 219 4.85 11.39 11.46
C GLY A 219 5.65 10.09 11.61
N LEU A 220 6.02 9.47 10.49
CA LEU A 220 6.81 8.24 10.45
C LEU A 220 8.17 8.42 11.13
N ALA A 221 8.90 9.48 10.78
CA ALA A 221 10.21 9.79 11.37
C ALA A 221 10.10 9.97 12.88
N ARG A 222 9.05 10.66 13.36
CA ARG A 222 8.79 10.85 14.78
C ARG A 222 8.52 9.53 15.50
N VAL A 223 7.65 8.68 14.95
CA VAL A 223 7.28 7.39 15.56
C VAL A 223 8.47 6.43 15.57
N ILE A 224 9.27 6.39 14.51
CA ILE A 224 10.51 5.59 14.45
C ILE A 224 11.52 6.08 15.50
N SER A 225 11.67 7.40 15.66
CA SER A 225 12.54 7.96 16.71
C SER A 225 12.09 7.53 18.12
N LEU A 226 10.78 7.55 18.40
CA LEU A 226 10.21 7.07 19.67
C LEU A 226 10.41 5.56 19.88
N ARG A 227 10.44 4.77 18.80
CA ARG A 227 10.71 3.33 18.85
C ARG A 227 12.20 3.00 19.07
N GLY A 228 13.09 3.99 19.08
CA GLY A 228 14.53 3.79 19.23
C GLY A 228 15.34 3.82 17.92
N GLY A 229 14.74 4.29 16.83
CA GLY A 229 15.40 4.47 15.53
C GLY A 229 15.15 3.32 14.53
N LEU A 230 15.67 3.46 13.31
CA LEU A 230 15.44 2.49 12.23
C LEU A 230 15.94 1.08 12.55
N ALA A 231 16.98 0.96 13.38
CA ALA A 231 17.57 -0.33 13.74
C ALA A 231 16.72 -1.14 14.74
N SER A 232 15.75 -0.51 15.41
CA SER A 232 14.85 -1.21 16.36
C SER A 232 13.59 -1.79 15.72
N LEU A 233 13.40 -1.58 14.41
CA LEU A 233 12.27 -2.10 13.66
C LEU A 233 12.43 -3.61 13.42
N GLY A 234 11.34 -4.36 13.55
CA GLY A 234 11.38 -5.82 13.45
C GLY A 234 11.38 -6.36 12.02
N LEU A 235 10.79 -7.54 11.85
CA LEU A 235 10.85 -8.36 10.63
C LEU A 235 12.29 -8.62 10.14
N ASN A 236 13.22 -8.83 11.07
CA ASN A 236 14.65 -9.03 10.76
C ASN A 236 15.22 -7.93 9.84
N GLY A 237 14.83 -6.68 10.10
CA GLY A 237 15.26 -5.51 9.34
C GLY A 237 14.50 -5.27 8.03
N LEU A 238 13.56 -6.13 7.64
CA LEU A 238 12.74 -5.90 6.44
C LEU A 238 11.95 -4.60 6.55
N LEU A 239 11.39 -4.28 7.71
CA LEU A 239 10.62 -3.05 7.89
C LEU A 239 11.49 -1.80 7.70
N LYS A 240 12.73 -1.80 8.21
CA LYS A 240 13.72 -0.75 7.93
C LYS A 240 13.93 -0.60 6.42
N ARG A 241 14.16 -1.72 5.71
CA ARG A 241 14.38 -1.69 4.26
C ARG A 241 13.16 -1.14 3.52
N ILE A 242 11.94 -1.52 3.91
CA ILE A 242 10.70 -0.99 3.35
C ILE A 242 10.63 0.54 3.53
N VAL A 243 10.91 1.07 4.72
CA VAL A 243 10.88 2.52 5.00
C VAL A 243 11.87 3.28 4.12
N ILE A 244 13.12 2.81 4.07
CA ILE A 244 14.19 3.43 3.27
C ILE A 244 13.84 3.37 1.79
N TRP A 245 13.32 2.22 1.34
CA TRP A 245 12.93 2.01 -0.04
C TRP A 245 11.81 2.96 -0.47
N ILE A 246 10.80 3.17 0.38
CA ILE A 246 9.73 4.14 0.13
C ILE A 246 10.29 5.56 0.03
N ASP A 247 11.10 5.97 1.01
CA ASP A 247 11.68 7.32 1.07
C ASP A 247 12.55 7.62 -0.16
N HIS A 248 13.44 6.67 -0.52
CA HIS A 248 14.34 6.82 -1.65
C HIS A 248 13.58 6.96 -2.98
N ASN A 249 12.60 6.09 -3.22
CA ASN A 249 11.85 6.12 -4.48
C ASN A 249 10.91 7.33 -4.56
N ALA A 250 10.30 7.75 -3.45
CA ALA A 250 9.48 8.95 -3.42
C ALA A 250 10.31 10.23 -3.58
N ALA A 251 11.49 10.31 -2.96
CA ALA A 251 12.42 11.42 -3.14
C ALA A 251 12.83 11.57 -4.60
N PHE A 252 13.13 10.46 -5.29
CA PHE A 252 13.40 10.48 -6.72
C PHE A 252 12.19 10.91 -7.55
N LEU A 253 11.00 10.34 -7.29
CA LEU A 253 9.77 10.63 -8.03
C LEU A 253 9.38 12.12 -7.95
N HIS A 254 9.57 12.75 -6.79
CA HIS A 254 9.17 14.13 -6.53
C HIS A 254 10.31 15.14 -6.64
N GLY A 255 11.56 14.69 -6.83
CA GLY A 255 12.74 15.55 -6.81
C GLY A 255 12.98 16.21 -5.46
N SER A 256 12.67 15.52 -4.36
CA SER A 256 12.84 15.99 -2.98
C SER A 256 14.04 15.37 -2.29
N ALA A 257 14.40 15.89 -1.12
CA ALA A 257 15.38 15.24 -0.25
C ALA A 257 14.77 13.99 0.43
N MET A 258 15.63 13.03 0.77
CA MET A 258 15.26 11.89 1.61
C MET A 258 15.13 12.30 3.08
N TYR A 259 14.17 11.70 3.78
CA TYR A 259 14.01 11.81 5.22
C TYR A 259 15.08 11.02 6.00
N PHE A 260 15.56 9.91 5.43
CA PHE A 260 16.54 9.00 6.04
C PHE A 260 17.84 8.93 5.21
N ALA A 261 18.41 10.08 4.85
CA ALA A 261 19.55 10.20 3.93
C ALA A 261 20.84 9.47 4.37
N GLU A 262 21.07 9.31 5.67
CA GLU A 262 22.24 8.60 6.22
C GLU A 262 22.01 7.09 6.35
N SER A 263 20.86 6.59 5.89
CA SER A 263 20.49 5.19 6.04
C SER A 263 20.72 4.39 4.77
N SER A 264 21.13 3.13 4.93
CA SER A 264 21.36 2.18 3.85
C SER A 264 20.56 0.89 4.05
N PHE A 265 20.33 0.17 2.96
CA PHE A 265 19.75 -1.18 3.00
C PHE A 265 20.67 -2.17 3.72
N MET A 266 21.97 -2.08 3.42
CA MET A 266 23.05 -2.89 4.02
C MET A 266 24.12 -2.00 4.64
N PRO A 267 24.71 -2.36 5.80
CA PRO A 267 25.78 -1.56 6.40
C PRO A 267 26.97 -1.39 5.43
N GLY A 268 27.34 -0.13 5.14
CA GLY A 268 28.52 0.19 4.31
C GLY A 268 28.30 0.24 2.79
N GLU A 269 27.08 -0.03 2.31
CA GLU A 269 26.73 0.11 0.88
C GLU A 269 25.86 1.34 0.62
N GLY A 270 26.05 1.97 -0.55
CA GLY A 270 25.18 3.05 -1.03
C GLY A 270 23.81 2.52 -1.46
N LEU A 271 22.82 3.43 -1.61
CA LEU A 271 21.51 3.05 -2.12
C LEU A 271 21.63 2.74 -3.64
N PRO A 272 21.06 1.63 -4.12
CA PRO A 272 20.92 1.35 -5.55
C PRO A 272 20.03 2.39 -6.23
N ASP A 273 20.10 2.44 -7.57
CA ASP A 273 19.30 3.38 -8.35
C ASP A 273 17.80 3.24 -8.05
N PRO A 274 17.08 4.35 -7.85
CA PRO A 274 15.66 4.32 -7.54
C PRO A 274 14.87 3.73 -8.73
N ASN A 275 13.97 2.80 -8.42
CA ASN A 275 13.02 2.23 -9.37
C ASN A 275 11.58 2.40 -8.87
N PRO A 276 10.95 3.57 -9.13
CA PRO A 276 9.57 3.82 -8.72
C PRO A 276 8.55 2.87 -9.37
N GLY A 277 8.90 2.14 -10.44
CA GLY A 277 8.02 1.16 -11.06
C GLY A 277 7.64 0.02 -10.10
N HIS A 278 8.55 -0.37 -9.22
CA HIS A 278 8.28 -1.40 -8.20
C HIS A 278 7.20 -0.98 -7.19
N PHE A 279 6.88 0.31 -7.04
CA PHE A 279 5.72 0.73 -6.22
C PHE A 279 4.40 0.15 -6.73
N LEU A 280 4.33 -0.08 -8.04
CA LEU A 280 3.16 -0.62 -8.75
C LEU A 280 3.30 -2.13 -9.01
N GLY A 281 4.35 -2.79 -8.55
CA GLY A 281 4.61 -4.20 -8.84
C GLY A 281 5.01 -4.48 -10.30
N SER A 282 5.40 -3.46 -11.06
CA SER A 282 5.94 -3.64 -12.42
C SER A 282 7.44 -3.89 -12.34
N SER A 283 7.89 -5.10 -12.73
CA SER A 283 9.31 -5.44 -12.96
C SER A 283 9.83 -4.85 -14.28
#